data_AF-A0AAV9V936-F1
#
_entry.id   AF-A0AAV9V936-F1
#
_cell.length_a   1.000
_cell.length_b   1.000
_cell.length_c   1.000
_cell.angle_alpha   90.00
_cell.angle_beta   90.00
_cell.angle_gamma   90.00
#
_symmetry.space_group_name_H-M   'P 1'
#
loop_
_entity.id
_entity.type
_entity.pdbx_description
1 polymer ?
#
loop_
_entity_poly.entity_id
_entity_poly.type
_entity_poly.pdbx_seq_one_letter_code
_entity_poly.pdbx_strand_id
1 'polypeptide(L)'
;MQGETLTAFASATNLILDHGITLIEWGDQVLHSYGYPIEVLIYDFAIHDPLLDEAMNLIATHGDGFELADPSDAEKAHGALGVVGYHFVFSPKTGEPSSILHLLPESVVHLWTSDCEHVHSPFDPSHGIYRPRVPHYCISLVKCMQDYPADSDDRWTAERVLRILIAVAVYKRPHLGEKIWSPDEKESKTEFHARQTAVVREIEGWKLYKKDEPYRPYVIKFLLTGSFERAVGVASVLKKIQSRLVKFVEHEHRAL
;
A
#
# COMPACT_ATOMS: atom_id res chain seq x y z
N MET A 1 5.08 -15.08 -14.18
CA MET A 1 6.01 -14.25 -15.00
C MET A 1 6.79 -15.18 -15.92
N GLN A 2 6.74 -14.98 -17.24
CA GLN A 2 7.57 -15.73 -18.18
C GLN A 2 9.01 -15.18 -18.20
N GLY A 3 9.95 -15.95 -18.75
CA GLY A 3 11.39 -15.70 -18.60
C GLY A 3 11.90 -14.39 -19.20
N GLU A 4 11.29 -13.86 -20.27
CA GLU A 4 11.74 -12.62 -20.93
C GLU A 4 11.46 -11.39 -20.05
N THR A 5 10.22 -11.23 -19.57
CA THR A 5 9.84 -10.16 -18.65
C THR A 5 10.66 -10.18 -17.37
N LEU A 6 10.85 -11.37 -16.76
CA LEU A 6 11.66 -11.49 -15.55
C LEU A 6 13.10 -11.01 -15.78
N THR A 7 13.69 -11.36 -16.93
CA THR A 7 15.06 -10.97 -17.29
C THR A 7 15.17 -9.46 -17.52
N ALA A 8 14.20 -8.85 -18.20
CA ALA A 8 14.19 -7.41 -18.43
C ALA A 8 14.08 -6.63 -17.13
N PHE A 9 13.12 -6.99 -16.26
CA PHE A 9 12.96 -6.35 -14.95
C PHE A 9 14.18 -6.56 -14.05
N ALA A 10 14.80 -7.74 -14.05
CA ALA A 10 16.06 -7.97 -13.36
C ALA A 10 17.15 -7.03 -13.85
N SER A 11 17.34 -6.92 -15.18
CA SER A 11 18.33 -6.02 -15.78
C SER A 11 18.11 -4.55 -15.35
N ALA A 12 16.88 -4.05 -15.52
CA ALA A 12 16.57 -2.65 -15.20
C ALA A 12 16.69 -2.33 -13.70
N THR A 13 16.20 -3.20 -12.83
CA THR A 13 16.28 -2.97 -11.38
C THR A 13 17.71 -3.13 -10.86
N ASN A 14 18.46 -4.12 -11.34
CA ASN A 14 19.88 -4.29 -11.00
C ASN A 14 20.71 -3.09 -11.44
N LEU A 15 20.45 -2.52 -12.62
CA LEU A 15 21.14 -1.31 -13.09
C LEU A 15 21.02 -0.16 -12.08
N ILE A 16 19.83 0.06 -11.52
CA ILE A 16 19.59 1.10 -10.51
C ILE A 16 20.31 0.76 -9.19
N LEU A 17 20.20 -0.49 -8.74
CA LEU A 17 20.80 -0.97 -7.49
C LEU A 17 22.33 -0.95 -7.53
N ASP A 18 22.95 -1.32 -8.66
CA ASP A 18 24.39 -1.30 -8.90
C ASP A 18 24.96 0.13 -8.89
N HIS A 19 24.13 1.13 -9.20
CA HIS A 19 24.46 2.56 -9.05
C HIS A 19 24.26 3.08 -7.62
N GLY A 20 23.92 2.20 -6.67
CA GLY A 20 23.74 2.55 -5.26
C GLY A 20 22.42 3.25 -4.96
N ILE A 21 21.47 3.27 -5.91
CA ILE A 21 20.15 3.85 -5.73
C ILE A 21 19.24 2.78 -5.09
N THR A 22 18.58 3.14 -4.00
CA THR A 22 17.70 2.22 -3.28
C THR A 22 16.32 2.15 -3.92
N LEU A 23 15.75 0.94 -4.00
CA LEU A 23 14.39 0.69 -4.45
C LEU A 23 13.52 0.24 -3.26
N ILE A 24 12.40 0.93 -3.04
CA ILE A 24 11.36 0.53 -2.08
C ILE A 24 10.14 0.02 -2.86
N GLU A 25 9.67 -1.18 -2.57
CA GLU A 25 8.45 -1.72 -3.18
C GLU A 25 7.21 -0.91 -2.78
N TRP A 26 6.33 -0.65 -3.75
CA TRP A 26 5.03 -0.01 -3.57
C TRP A 26 3.92 -0.78 -4.32
N GLY A 27 2.66 -0.42 -4.07
CA GLY A 27 1.52 -0.88 -4.84
C GLY A 27 1.25 -2.38 -4.74
N ASP A 28 0.90 -2.98 -5.88
CA ASP A 28 0.43 -4.37 -5.96
C ASP A 28 1.51 -5.42 -5.69
N GLN A 29 2.78 -5.12 -5.98
CA GLN A 29 3.87 -6.05 -5.67
C GLN A 29 4.05 -6.30 -4.16
N VAL A 30 3.76 -5.28 -3.34
CA VAL A 30 3.77 -5.45 -1.88
C VAL A 30 2.60 -6.35 -1.46
N LEU A 31 1.41 -6.16 -2.03
CA LEU A 31 0.24 -7.00 -1.74
C LEU A 31 0.49 -8.46 -2.11
N HIS A 32 1.06 -8.70 -3.29
CA HIS A 32 1.49 -10.03 -3.74
C HIS A 32 2.46 -10.67 -2.74
N SER A 33 3.43 -9.91 -2.24
CA SER A 33 4.40 -10.37 -1.25
C SER A 33 3.80 -10.74 0.10
N TYR A 34 2.67 -10.13 0.48
CA TYR A 34 1.90 -10.53 1.66
C TYR A 34 0.84 -11.61 1.38
N GLY A 35 0.94 -12.27 0.21
CA GLY A 35 0.13 -13.45 -0.13
C GLY A 35 -1.21 -13.12 -0.78
N TYR A 36 -1.45 -11.88 -1.22
CA TYR A 36 -2.63 -11.55 -2.03
C TYR A 36 -2.45 -12.13 -3.45
N PRO A 37 -3.34 -13.01 -3.95
CA PRO A 37 -3.20 -13.60 -5.28
C PRO A 37 -3.60 -12.59 -6.37
N ILE A 38 -2.69 -11.69 -6.70
CA ILE A 38 -2.80 -10.72 -7.79
C ILE A 38 -1.69 -10.98 -8.81
N GLU A 39 -2.03 -10.80 -10.09
CA GLU A 39 -1.05 -10.69 -11.15
C GLU A 39 -0.52 -9.26 -11.17
N VAL A 40 0.79 -9.10 -10.95
CA VAL A 40 1.45 -7.80 -10.95
C VAL A 40 1.83 -7.44 -12.38
N LEU A 41 1.12 -6.47 -12.96
CA LEU A 41 1.40 -5.91 -14.29
C LEU A 41 2.22 -4.61 -14.21
N ILE A 42 2.18 -3.95 -13.05
CA ILE A 42 2.87 -2.69 -12.77
C ILE A 42 3.71 -2.90 -11.52
N TYR A 43 5.01 -2.68 -11.65
CA TYR A 43 5.97 -2.81 -10.57
C TYR A 43 6.39 -1.41 -10.13
N ASP A 44 5.75 -0.94 -9.06
CA ASP A 44 5.95 0.39 -8.51
C ASP A 44 7.12 0.41 -7.54
N PHE A 45 8.15 1.21 -7.83
CA PHE A 45 9.26 1.45 -6.92
C PHE A 45 9.32 2.90 -6.49
N ALA A 46 9.33 3.12 -5.17
CA ALA A 46 9.66 4.41 -4.62
C ALA A 46 11.19 4.59 -4.53
N ILE A 47 11.66 5.76 -4.97
CA ILE A 47 13.05 6.18 -5.04
C ILE A 47 13.20 7.50 -4.29
N HIS A 48 14.33 7.64 -3.59
CA HIS A 48 14.68 8.88 -2.93
C HIS A 48 14.64 10.06 -3.91
N ASP A 49 13.81 11.08 -3.63
CA ASP A 49 13.44 12.11 -4.60
C ASP A 49 14.61 12.71 -5.41
N PRO A 50 15.77 13.08 -4.81
CA PRO A 50 16.89 13.65 -5.55
C PRO A 50 17.57 12.69 -6.54
N LEU A 51 17.34 11.38 -6.41
CA LEU A 51 17.91 10.32 -7.27
C LEU A 51 16.91 9.82 -8.31
N LEU A 52 15.67 10.33 -8.33
CA LEU A 52 14.62 9.85 -9.23
C LEU A 52 14.99 10.09 -10.71
N ASP A 53 15.46 11.29 -11.04
CA ASP A 53 15.88 11.64 -12.40
C ASP A 53 17.10 10.83 -12.85
N GLU A 54 18.01 10.53 -11.92
CA GLU A 54 19.18 9.68 -12.19
C GLU A 54 18.75 8.25 -12.53
N ALA A 55 17.89 7.65 -11.69
CA ALA A 55 17.34 6.32 -11.93
C ALA A 55 16.58 6.23 -13.26
N MET A 56 15.77 7.25 -13.56
CA MET A 56 15.07 7.38 -14.85
C MET A 56 16.07 7.39 -16.02
N ASN A 57 17.10 8.23 -15.97
CA ASN A 57 18.10 8.34 -17.03
C ASN A 57 18.89 7.03 -17.22
N LEU A 58 19.17 6.30 -16.14
CA LEU A 58 19.83 5.00 -16.21
C LEU A 58 19.01 4.00 -17.04
N ILE A 59 17.72 3.84 -16.72
CA ILE A 59 16.83 2.95 -17.48
C ILE A 59 16.64 3.46 -18.91
N ALA A 60 16.40 4.76 -19.11
CA ALA A 60 16.18 5.31 -20.45
C ALA A 60 17.38 5.11 -21.39
N THR A 61 18.60 5.07 -20.84
CA THR A 61 19.84 4.94 -21.63
C THR A 61 20.31 3.49 -21.78
N HIS A 62 20.11 2.65 -20.77
CA HIS A 62 20.70 1.30 -20.71
C HIS A 62 19.68 0.19 -20.36
N GLY A 63 18.42 0.54 -20.15
CA GLY A 63 17.35 -0.39 -19.83
C GLY A 63 16.90 -1.15 -21.07
N ASP A 64 17.49 -2.33 -21.29
CA ASP A 64 17.15 -3.17 -22.44
C ASP A 64 15.65 -3.49 -22.50
N GLY A 65 15.00 -3.06 -23.58
CA GLY A 65 13.59 -3.36 -23.88
C GLY A 65 12.57 -2.46 -23.17
N PHE A 66 13.01 -1.51 -22.35
CA PHE A 66 12.13 -0.53 -21.72
C PHE A 66 12.05 0.76 -22.53
N GLU A 67 10.83 1.24 -22.76
CA GLU A 67 10.58 2.54 -23.38
C GLU A 67 9.94 3.48 -22.37
N LEU A 68 10.51 4.68 -22.20
CA LEU A 68 9.89 5.73 -21.41
C LEU A 68 8.59 6.17 -22.09
N ALA A 69 7.48 6.14 -21.34
CA ALA A 69 6.16 6.45 -21.86
C ALA A 69 5.41 7.40 -20.93
N ASP A 70 4.47 8.14 -21.51
CA ASP A 70 3.44 8.82 -20.73
C ASP A 70 2.50 7.78 -20.08
N PRO A 71 1.91 8.09 -18.91
CA PRO A 71 0.95 7.19 -18.28
C PRO A 71 -0.24 6.92 -19.21
N SER A 72 -0.66 5.65 -19.26
CA SER A 72 -1.84 5.24 -20.02
C SER A 72 -3.12 5.85 -19.44
N ASP A 73 -4.23 5.80 -20.17
CA ASP A 73 -5.51 6.26 -19.63
C ASP A 73 -5.99 5.40 -18.44
N ALA A 74 -5.58 4.13 -18.38
CA ALA A 74 -5.81 3.29 -17.21
C ALA A 74 -5.01 3.80 -16.00
N GLU A 75 -3.73 4.17 -16.19
CA GLU A 75 -2.90 4.74 -15.12
C GLU A 75 -3.41 6.10 -14.66
N LYS A 76 -3.86 6.95 -15.57
CA LYS A 76 -4.51 8.22 -15.21
C LYS A 76 -5.77 8.02 -14.37
N ALA A 77 -6.50 6.92 -14.58
CA ALA A 77 -7.67 6.60 -13.77
C ALA A 77 -7.32 6.20 -12.33
N HIS A 78 -6.04 5.90 -12.05
CA HIS A 78 -5.51 5.71 -10.69
C HIS A 78 -5.16 7.02 -9.97
N GLY A 79 -5.48 8.17 -10.58
CA GLY A 79 -5.28 9.51 -10.04
C GLY A 79 -3.80 9.88 -9.95
N ALA A 80 -3.47 10.78 -9.03
CA ALA A 80 -2.11 11.31 -8.88
C ALA A 80 -1.05 10.22 -8.72
N LEU A 81 -1.33 9.14 -7.98
CA LEU A 81 -0.38 8.04 -7.79
C LEU A 81 -0.11 7.24 -9.06
N GLY A 82 -0.99 7.27 -10.07
CA GLY A 82 -0.76 6.64 -11.38
C GLY A 82 -0.21 7.60 -12.44
N VAL A 83 0.02 8.88 -12.09
CA VAL A 83 0.50 9.89 -13.04
C VAL A 83 1.87 10.43 -12.66
N VAL A 84 2.13 10.59 -11.36
CA VAL A 84 3.39 11.14 -10.88
C VAL A 84 4.53 10.14 -11.10
N GLY A 85 5.72 10.64 -11.44
CA GLY A 85 6.91 9.83 -11.64
C GLY A 85 7.12 9.40 -13.09
N TYR A 86 7.87 8.32 -13.29
CA TYR A 86 8.31 7.87 -14.62
C TYR A 86 7.83 6.45 -14.92
N HIS A 87 7.21 6.27 -16.08
CA HIS A 87 6.66 4.99 -16.51
C HIS A 87 7.50 4.42 -17.65
N PHE A 88 7.97 3.19 -17.47
CA PHE A 88 8.71 2.47 -18.49
C PHE A 88 7.91 1.25 -18.92
N VAL A 89 7.56 1.17 -20.20
CA VAL A 89 6.79 0.06 -20.76
C VAL A 89 7.75 -0.97 -21.32
N PHE A 90 7.60 -2.22 -20.87
CA PHE A 90 8.24 -3.38 -21.47
C PHE A 90 7.21 -4.17 -22.27
N SER A 91 7.44 -4.29 -23.58
CA SER A 91 6.58 -5.04 -24.49
C SER A 91 7.29 -6.30 -24.99
N PRO A 92 6.97 -7.49 -24.45
CA PRO A 92 7.60 -8.74 -24.86
C PRO A 92 7.22 -9.14 -26.30
N LYS A 93 8.14 -9.82 -27.00
CA LYS A 93 7.93 -10.24 -28.40
C LYS A 93 6.90 -11.36 -28.55
N THR A 94 6.60 -12.05 -27.47
CA THR A 94 5.80 -13.27 -27.37
C THR A 94 4.28 -13.03 -27.42
N GLY A 95 3.84 -11.76 -27.56
CA GLY A 95 2.42 -11.40 -27.53
C GLY A 95 1.80 -11.43 -26.12
N GLU A 96 2.64 -11.53 -25.09
CA GLU A 96 2.26 -11.34 -23.68
C GLU A 96 1.83 -9.90 -23.40
N PRO A 97 1.05 -9.66 -22.33
CA PRO A 97 0.69 -8.31 -21.94
C PRO A 97 1.94 -7.50 -21.59
N SER A 98 1.98 -6.25 -22.04
CA SER A 98 3.02 -5.30 -21.64
C SER A 98 3.02 -5.13 -20.12
N SER A 99 4.22 -5.05 -19.55
CA SER A 99 4.42 -4.78 -18.13
C SER A 99 5.02 -3.39 -17.95
N ILE A 100 4.74 -2.76 -16.82
CA ILE A 100 5.18 -1.39 -16.53
C ILE A 100 6.12 -1.41 -15.34
N LEU A 101 7.27 -0.75 -15.47
CA LEU A 101 8.12 -0.35 -14.37
C LEU A 101 7.83 1.12 -14.06
N HIS A 102 7.35 1.41 -12.85
CA HIS A 102 6.95 2.75 -12.45
C HIS A 102 7.84 3.24 -11.32
N LEU A 103 8.53 4.36 -11.54
CA LEU A 103 9.37 5.00 -10.54
C LEU A 103 8.65 6.19 -9.92
N LEU A 104 8.43 6.12 -8.61
CA LEU A 104 7.76 7.14 -7.79
C LEU A 104 8.76 7.83 -6.86
N PRO A 105 8.58 9.13 -6.54
CA PRO A 105 9.34 9.75 -5.46
C PRO A 105 8.85 9.27 -4.08
N GLU A 106 9.77 9.01 -3.16
CA GLU A 106 9.50 8.63 -1.76
C GLU A 106 8.54 9.60 -1.06
N SER A 107 8.65 10.90 -1.33
CA SER A 107 7.79 11.91 -0.71
C SER A 107 6.30 11.78 -1.07
N VAL A 108 5.99 11.25 -2.26
CA VAL A 108 4.61 11.06 -2.73
C VAL A 108 3.95 9.84 -2.10
N VAL A 109 4.75 8.82 -1.79
CA VAL A 109 4.25 7.60 -1.14
C VAL A 109 4.44 7.60 0.37
N HIS A 110 5.06 8.65 0.96
CA HIS A 110 5.32 8.77 2.40
C HIS A 110 6.04 7.57 3.01
N LEU A 111 6.94 6.94 2.26
CA LEU A 111 7.75 5.81 2.72
C LEU A 111 9.23 6.13 2.58
N TRP A 112 10.00 5.72 3.58
CA TRP A 112 11.45 5.78 3.59
C TRP A 112 12.04 4.39 3.87
N THR A 113 13.32 4.21 3.56
CA THR A 113 14.04 2.94 3.84
C THR A 113 13.93 2.52 5.30
N SER A 114 13.88 3.47 6.24
CA SER A 114 13.69 3.20 7.68
C SER A 114 12.34 2.60 8.05
N ASP A 115 11.33 2.70 7.19
CA ASP A 115 10.00 2.10 7.36
C ASP A 115 9.97 0.63 6.90
N CYS A 116 11.03 0.20 6.22
CA CYS A 116 11.08 -1.03 5.45
C CYS A 116 11.97 -2.10 6.10
N GLU A 117 11.88 -3.31 5.57
CA GLU A 117 12.81 -4.40 5.78
C GLU A 117 13.54 -4.72 4.48
N HIS A 118 14.80 -5.15 4.61
CA HIS A 118 15.61 -5.53 3.47
C HIS A 118 15.28 -6.97 3.05
N VAL A 119 14.94 -7.16 1.78
CA VAL A 119 14.52 -8.46 1.21
C VAL A 119 15.26 -8.71 -0.11
N HIS A 120 15.27 -9.96 -0.56
CA HIS A 120 15.78 -10.29 -1.90
C HIS A 120 14.82 -9.79 -2.98
N SER A 121 15.37 -9.25 -4.07
CA SER A 121 14.58 -8.86 -5.24
C SER A 121 13.86 -10.08 -5.83
N PRO A 122 12.57 -9.95 -6.22
CA PRO A 122 11.85 -11.03 -6.88
C PRO A 122 12.33 -11.28 -8.31
N PHE A 123 13.10 -10.35 -8.89
CA PHE A 123 13.63 -10.46 -10.25
C PHE A 123 15.04 -11.05 -10.28
N ASP A 124 15.87 -10.69 -9.31
CA ASP A 124 17.22 -11.24 -9.11
C ASP A 124 17.53 -11.37 -7.61
N PRO A 125 17.48 -12.60 -7.06
CA PRO A 125 17.73 -12.81 -5.64
C PRO A 125 19.13 -12.42 -5.14
N SER A 126 20.10 -12.19 -6.04
CA SER A 126 21.44 -11.72 -5.66
C SER A 126 21.44 -10.26 -5.19
N HIS A 127 20.41 -9.49 -5.57
CA HIS A 127 20.22 -8.10 -5.19
C HIS A 127 19.18 -7.94 -4.08
N GLY A 128 19.37 -6.88 -3.29
CA GLY A 128 18.49 -6.52 -2.20
C GLY A 128 17.64 -5.30 -2.52
N ILE A 129 16.37 -5.34 -2.11
CA ILE A 129 15.42 -4.22 -2.19
C ILE A 129 14.74 -4.04 -0.83
N TYR A 130 13.97 -2.96 -0.68
CA TYR A 130 13.26 -2.66 0.56
C TYR A 130 11.77 -2.90 0.41
N ARG A 131 11.21 -3.71 1.32
CA ARG A 131 9.76 -3.94 1.42
C ARG A 131 9.22 -3.20 2.64
N PRO A 132 8.13 -2.42 2.51
CA PRO A 132 7.59 -1.71 3.66
C PRO A 132 6.98 -2.67 4.67
N ARG A 133 7.27 -2.43 5.96
CA ARG A 133 6.66 -3.19 7.06
C ARG A 133 5.19 -2.80 7.17
N VAL A 134 4.32 -3.78 7.40
CA VAL A 134 2.85 -3.60 7.44
C VAL A 134 2.39 -2.35 8.21
N PRO A 135 2.87 -2.06 9.44
CA PRO A 135 2.41 -0.88 10.17
C PRO A 135 2.71 0.42 9.43
N HIS A 136 3.94 0.56 8.93
CA HIS A 136 4.38 1.78 8.26
C HIS A 136 3.72 1.93 6.89
N TYR A 137 3.52 0.83 6.16
CA TYR A 137 2.82 0.86 4.89
C TYR A 137 1.36 1.31 5.05
N CYS A 138 0.65 0.77 6.06
CA CYS A 138 -0.71 1.22 6.37
C CYS A 138 -0.79 2.72 6.67
N ILE A 139 0.20 3.25 7.40
CA ILE A 139 0.26 4.68 7.74
C ILE A 139 0.56 5.52 6.50
N SER A 140 1.50 5.10 5.67
CA SER A 140 1.84 5.75 4.41
C SER A 140 0.61 5.84 3.49
N LEU A 141 -0.15 4.75 3.32
CA LEU A 141 -1.38 4.75 2.53
C LEU A 141 -2.44 5.71 3.08
N VAL A 142 -2.55 5.82 4.41
CA VAL A 142 -3.42 6.83 5.04
C VAL A 142 -2.95 8.26 4.71
N LYS A 143 -1.64 8.53 4.73
CA LYS A 143 -1.10 9.84 4.36
C LYS A 143 -1.35 10.16 2.89
N CYS A 144 -1.09 9.23 1.98
CA CYS A 144 -1.42 9.39 0.56
C CYS A 144 -2.91 9.75 0.38
N MET A 145 -3.82 9.09 1.11
CA MET A 145 -5.25 9.43 1.07
C MET A 145 -5.59 10.79 1.67
N GLN A 146 -4.78 11.33 2.59
CA GLN A 146 -5.01 12.62 3.25
C GLN A 146 -4.44 13.81 2.48
N ASP A 147 -3.53 13.58 1.53
CA ASP A 147 -3.03 14.62 0.63
C ASP A 147 -4.12 15.16 -0.32
N TYR A 148 -5.22 14.41 -0.47
CA TYR A 148 -6.32 14.74 -1.39
C TYR A 148 -7.68 14.90 -0.68
N PRO A 149 -8.60 15.72 -1.24
CA PRO A 149 -9.96 15.86 -0.73
C PRO A 149 -10.71 14.54 -0.64
N ALA A 150 -11.59 14.38 0.35
CA ALA A 150 -12.20 13.10 0.69
C ALA A 150 -13.00 12.42 -0.46
N ASP A 151 -13.47 13.20 -1.42
CA ASP A 151 -14.23 12.80 -2.60
C ASP A 151 -13.37 12.71 -3.88
N SER A 152 -12.06 12.93 -3.80
CA SER A 152 -11.16 12.80 -4.96
C SER A 152 -10.90 11.34 -5.33
N ASP A 153 -10.88 11.08 -6.63
CA ASP A 153 -10.45 9.81 -7.22
C ASP A 153 -8.97 9.50 -6.95
N ASP A 154 -8.15 10.52 -6.65
CA ASP A 154 -6.73 10.35 -6.28
C ASP A 154 -6.52 9.48 -5.04
N ARG A 155 -7.56 9.33 -4.21
CA ARG A 155 -7.52 8.50 -3.00
C ARG A 155 -7.68 7.02 -3.31
N TRP A 156 -8.24 6.68 -4.48
CA TRP A 156 -8.72 5.34 -4.80
C TRP A 156 -7.63 4.28 -4.69
N THR A 157 -6.45 4.53 -5.27
CA THR A 157 -5.36 3.55 -5.29
C THR A 157 -4.86 3.25 -3.87
N ALA A 158 -4.56 4.28 -3.08
CA ALA A 158 -4.14 4.10 -1.69
C ALA A 158 -5.23 3.43 -0.84
N GLU A 159 -6.50 3.79 -1.07
CA GLU A 159 -7.64 3.18 -0.40
C GLU A 159 -7.77 1.68 -0.72
N ARG A 160 -7.70 1.31 -2.01
CA ARG A 160 -7.75 -0.08 -2.48
C ARG A 160 -6.64 -0.92 -1.85
N VAL A 161 -5.40 -0.43 -1.93
CA VAL A 161 -4.24 -1.13 -1.38
C VAL A 161 -4.37 -1.31 0.13
N LEU A 162 -4.81 -0.28 0.87
CA LEU A 162 -5.01 -0.39 2.33
C LEU A 162 -6.05 -1.45 2.71
N ARG A 163 -7.17 -1.53 1.97
CA ARG A 163 -8.21 -2.55 2.20
C ARG A 163 -7.64 -3.94 2.09
N ILE A 164 -6.93 -4.19 0.99
CA ILE A 164 -6.37 -5.49 0.69
C ILE A 164 -5.30 -5.83 1.72
N LEU A 165 -4.39 -4.90 2.03
CA LEU A 165 -3.32 -5.12 3.00
C LEU A 165 -3.87 -5.45 4.39
N ILE A 166 -4.89 -4.72 4.87
CA ILE A 166 -5.55 -5.04 6.14
C ILE A 166 -6.13 -6.46 6.12
N ALA A 167 -6.74 -6.88 5.01
CA ALA A 167 -7.31 -8.21 4.88
C ALA A 167 -6.25 -9.32 4.93
N VAL A 168 -5.19 -9.19 4.14
CA VAL A 168 -4.20 -10.28 3.97
C VAL A 168 -3.13 -10.28 5.04
N ALA A 169 -2.64 -9.10 5.47
CA ALA A 169 -1.48 -9.01 6.36
C ALA A 169 -1.88 -8.86 7.82
N VAL A 170 -3.01 -8.19 8.10
CA VAL A 170 -3.45 -7.91 9.48
C VAL A 170 -4.51 -8.92 9.93
N TYR A 171 -5.61 -9.08 9.19
CA TYR A 171 -6.59 -10.12 9.47
C TYR A 171 -6.08 -11.54 9.16
N LYS A 172 -5.02 -11.65 8.34
CA LYS A 172 -4.44 -12.93 7.89
C LYS A 172 -5.49 -13.85 7.27
N ARG A 173 -6.44 -13.26 6.53
CA ARG A 173 -7.49 -13.98 5.82
C ARG A 173 -7.00 -14.28 4.40
N PRO A 174 -6.75 -15.55 4.04
CA PRO A 174 -6.16 -15.91 2.75
C PRO A 174 -7.18 -15.95 1.60
N HIS A 175 -8.48 -15.72 1.86
CA HIS A 175 -9.52 -15.89 0.84
C HIS A 175 -10.03 -14.56 0.29
N LEU A 176 -9.67 -14.31 -0.97
CA LEU A 176 -10.19 -13.24 -1.82
C LEU A 176 -11.71 -13.31 -1.92
N GLY A 177 -12.38 -12.15 -1.82
CA GLY A 177 -13.81 -12.02 -2.09
C GLY A 177 -14.73 -12.39 -0.93
N GLU A 178 -14.20 -12.94 0.16
CA GLU A 178 -14.97 -13.01 1.40
C GLU A 178 -15.14 -11.62 1.99
N LYS A 179 -16.30 -11.44 2.59
CA LYS A 179 -16.74 -10.23 3.25
C LYS A 179 -15.82 -9.88 4.42
N ILE A 180 -14.63 -9.33 4.19
CA ILE A 180 -13.70 -8.94 5.28
C ILE A 180 -14.37 -7.96 6.28
N TRP A 181 -15.36 -7.20 5.81
CA TRP A 181 -16.19 -6.26 6.59
C TRP A 181 -17.55 -6.83 7.01
N SER A 182 -17.80 -8.12 6.82
CA SER A 182 -18.96 -8.82 7.38
C SER A 182 -18.55 -10.13 8.04
N PRO A 183 -19.42 -10.73 8.86
CA PRO A 183 -19.22 -12.11 9.28
C PRO A 183 -19.21 -13.05 8.08
N ASP A 184 -18.37 -14.08 8.13
CA ASP A 184 -18.51 -15.21 7.22
C ASP A 184 -19.86 -15.91 7.44
N GLU A 185 -20.31 -16.71 6.46
CA GLU A 185 -21.57 -17.45 6.58
C GLU A 185 -21.62 -18.36 7.82
N LYS A 186 -20.45 -18.79 8.30
CA LYS A 186 -20.27 -19.66 9.47
C LYS A 186 -19.84 -18.91 10.73
N GLU A 187 -19.51 -17.63 10.64
CA GLU A 187 -19.03 -16.82 11.76
C GLU A 187 -20.22 -16.09 12.39
N SER A 188 -20.39 -16.27 13.71
CA SER A 188 -21.39 -15.50 14.45
C SER A 188 -20.99 -14.02 14.54
N LYS A 189 -21.97 -13.14 14.78
CA LYS A 189 -21.69 -11.72 15.02
C LYS A 189 -20.70 -11.52 16.17
N THR A 190 -20.79 -12.32 17.23
CA THR A 190 -19.89 -12.21 18.39
C THR A 190 -18.46 -12.57 18.03
N GLU A 191 -18.25 -13.64 17.26
CA GLU A 191 -16.92 -14.05 16.77
C GLU A 191 -16.33 -13.00 15.84
N PHE A 192 -17.13 -12.46 14.93
CA PHE A 192 -16.74 -11.35 14.06
C PHE A 192 -16.24 -10.15 14.88
N HIS A 193 -17.01 -9.70 15.88
CA HIS A 193 -16.61 -8.57 16.73
C HIS A 193 -15.38 -8.87 17.58
N ALA A 194 -15.24 -10.09 18.08
CA ALA A 194 -14.05 -10.52 18.82
C ALA A 194 -12.80 -10.48 17.93
N ARG A 195 -12.91 -10.93 16.68
CA ARG A 195 -11.84 -10.86 15.68
C ARG A 195 -11.49 -9.40 15.34
N GLN A 196 -12.48 -8.55 15.07
CA GLN A 196 -12.22 -7.11 14.85
C GLN A 196 -11.51 -6.49 16.05
N THR A 197 -11.96 -6.80 17.27
CA THR A 197 -11.35 -6.29 18.51
C THR A 197 -9.90 -6.75 18.67
N ALA A 198 -9.60 -8.02 18.37
CA ALA A 198 -8.24 -8.54 18.41
C ALA A 198 -7.33 -7.81 17.42
N VAL A 199 -7.81 -7.56 16.21
CA VAL A 199 -7.04 -6.82 15.20
C VAL A 199 -6.86 -5.36 15.59
N VAL A 200 -7.87 -4.70 16.15
CA VAL A 200 -7.72 -3.33 16.67
C VAL A 200 -6.62 -3.27 17.73
N ARG A 201 -6.59 -4.23 18.67
CA ARG A 201 -5.52 -4.31 19.69
C ARG A 201 -4.15 -4.54 19.09
N GLU A 202 -4.05 -5.35 18.03
CA GLU A 202 -2.80 -5.51 17.28
C GLU A 202 -2.34 -4.18 16.69
N ILE A 203 -3.24 -3.47 16.01
CA ILE A 203 -2.95 -2.15 15.43
C ILE A 203 -2.60 -1.13 16.52
N GLU A 204 -3.25 -1.15 17.67
CA GLU A 204 -2.90 -0.32 18.84
C GLU A 204 -1.51 -0.65 19.40
N GLY A 205 -1.07 -1.91 19.28
CA GLY A 205 0.24 -2.38 19.72
C GLY A 205 1.38 -2.12 18.73
N TRP A 206 1.12 -1.65 17.51
CA TRP A 206 2.18 -1.37 16.54
C TRP A 206 3.18 -0.35 17.09
N LYS A 207 4.47 -0.58 16.85
CA LYS A 207 5.53 0.38 17.17
C LYS A 207 5.65 1.38 16.02
N LEU A 208 5.11 2.57 16.20
CA LEU A 208 5.16 3.63 15.20
C LEU A 208 6.14 4.73 15.63
N TYR A 209 6.59 5.53 14.66
CA TYR A 209 7.28 6.77 14.99
C TYR A 209 6.31 7.76 15.61
N LYS A 210 6.82 8.65 16.48
CA LYS A 210 6.00 9.67 17.14
C LYS A 210 5.22 10.55 16.14
N LYS A 211 5.82 10.83 14.97
CA LYS A 211 5.18 11.59 13.87
C LYS A 211 4.02 10.83 13.21
N ASP A 212 3.99 9.50 13.34
CA ASP A 212 3.06 8.60 12.67
C ASP A 212 1.90 8.16 13.57
N GLU A 213 2.07 8.27 14.90
CA GLU A 213 1.02 8.00 15.88
C GLU A 213 -0.34 8.67 15.57
N PRO A 214 -0.40 9.95 15.12
CA PRO A 214 -1.67 10.59 14.80
C PRO A 214 -2.46 9.90 13.67
N TYR A 215 -1.81 9.09 12.83
CA TYR A 215 -2.45 8.40 11.71
C TYR A 215 -3.03 7.03 12.10
N ARG A 216 -2.61 6.45 13.24
CA ARG A 216 -3.09 5.16 13.74
C ARG A 216 -4.62 5.08 13.89
N PRO A 217 -5.32 6.10 14.47
CA PRO A 217 -6.78 6.06 14.59
C PRO A 217 -7.49 5.98 13.23
N TYR A 218 -6.87 6.49 12.16
CA TYR A 218 -7.45 6.44 10.82
C TYR A 218 -7.33 5.04 10.21
N VAL A 219 -6.23 4.31 10.46
CA VAL A 219 -6.12 2.89 10.08
C VAL A 219 -7.20 2.07 10.79
N ILE A 220 -7.36 2.25 12.10
CA ILE A 220 -8.39 1.57 12.91
C ILE A 220 -9.78 1.89 12.39
N LYS A 221 -10.06 3.17 12.17
CA LYS A 221 -11.34 3.64 11.61
C LYS A 221 -11.63 2.96 10.28
N PHE A 222 -10.64 2.94 9.38
CA PHE A 222 -10.77 2.33 8.07
C PHE A 222 -11.05 0.82 8.14
N LEU A 223 -10.39 0.12 9.08
CA LEU A 223 -10.69 -1.29 9.36
C LEU A 223 -12.14 -1.50 9.82
N LEU A 224 -12.66 -0.64 10.68
CA LEU A 224 -13.99 -0.79 11.27
C LEU A 224 -15.12 -0.42 10.30
N THR A 225 -14.93 0.58 9.46
CA THR A 225 -15.97 1.10 8.56
C THR A 225 -15.86 0.55 7.15
N GLY A 226 -14.68 0.05 6.76
CA GLY A 226 -14.39 -0.31 5.37
C GLY A 226 -14.62 0.84 4.43
N SER A 227 -14.35 2.07 4.84
CA SER A 227 -14.26 3.23 3.97
C SER A 227 -13.68 4.40 4.73
N PHE A 228 -12.87 5.20 4.06
CA PHE A 228 -12.47 6.49 4.56
C PHE A 228 -13.55 7.50 4.18
N GLU A 229 -14.73 7.31 4.77
CA GLU A 229 -15.90 8.19 4.74
C GLU A 229 -15.88 9.28 3.66
N ARG A 230 -16.68 9.11 2.61
CA ARG A 230 -17.15 10.26 1.84
C ARG A 230 -17.88 11.15 2.84
N ALA A 231 -17.26 12.28 3.19
CA ALA A 231 -17.55 13.02 4.39
C ALA A 231 -18.93 13.71 4.35
N VAL A 232 -19.99 12.95 4.62
CA VAL A 232 -21.29 13.46 5.07
C VAL A 232 -21.85 12.46 6.09
N GLY A 233 -21.38 12.50 7.35
CA GLY A 233 -22.05 11.73 8.41
C GLY A 233 -21.28 11.47 9.70
N VAL A 234 -19.97 11.67 9.74
CA VAL A 234 -19.15 10.99 10.78
C VAL A 234 -18.87 11.81 12.01
N ALA A 235 -19.08 13.12 11.92
CA ALA A 235 -19.28 13.91 13.13
C ALA A 235 -20.39 13.31 14.05
N SER A 236 -21.34 12.54 13.50
CA SER A 236 -22.37 11.85 14.29
C SER A 236 -21.91 10.51 14.91
N VAL A 237 -21.04 9.76 14.23
CA VAL A 237 -20.55 8.45 14.70
C VAL A 237 -19.45 8.62 15.74
N LEU A 238 -18.50 9.54 15.51
CA LEU A 238 -17.45 9.84 16.48
C LEU A 238 -18.01 10.50 17.75
N LYS A 239 -19.02 11.38 17.64
CA LYS A 239 -19.76 11.87 18.82
C LYS A 239 -20.50 10.77 19.56
N LYS A 240 -21.07 9.77 18.86
CA LYS A 240 -21.72 8.62 19.50
C LYS A 240 -20.71 7.74 20.25
N ILE A 241 -19.54 7.48 19.67
CA ILE A 241 -18.48 6.67 20.29
C ILE A 241 -17.90 7.40 21.50
N GLN A 242 -17.58 8.71 21.39
CA GLN A 242 -17.14 9.51 22.53
C GLN A 242 -18.20 9.59 23.65
N SER A 243 -19.48 9.77 23.33
CA SER A 243 -20.53 9.83 24.37
C SER A 243 -20.77 8.48 25.07
N ARG A 244 -20.50 7.36 24.38
CA ARG A 244 -20.59 6.02 24.97
C ARG A 244 -19.40 5.72 25.88
N LEU A 245 -18.21 6.15 25.51
CA LEU A 245 -17.00 6.01 26.33
C LEU A 245 -17.10 6.83 27.63
N VAL A 246 -17.62 8.06 27.57
CA VAL A 246 -17.83 8.90 28.77
C VAL A 246 -18.86 8.26 29.72
N LYS A 247 -19.99 7.76 29.20
CA LYS A 247 -21.01 7.09 30.02
C LYS A 247 -20.53 5.78 30.64
N PHE A 248 -19.63 5.06 29.98
CA PHE A 248 -19.06 3.82 30.50
C PHE A 248 -18.15 4.10 31.70
N VAL A 249 -17.29 5.13 31.61
CA VAL A 249 -16.40 5.56 32.70
C VAL A 249 -17.20 6.11 33.91
N GLU A 250 -18.30 6.84 33.67
CA GLU A 250 -19.16 7.35 34.74
C GLU A 250 -19.95 6.24 35.47
N HIS A 251 -20.26 5.14 34.79
CA HIS A 251 -20.97 4.01 35.37
C HIS A 251 -20.06 3.12 36.22
N GLU A 252 -18.78 2.96 35.85
CA GLU A 252 -17.81 2.23 36.66
C GLU A 252 -17.43 3.00 37.95
N HIS A 253 -17.41 4.33 37.92
CA HIS A 253 -17.11 5.14 39.11
C HIS A 253 -18.26 5.26 40.12
N ARG A 254 -19.49 4.86 39.78
CA ARG A 254 -20.62 4.81 40.73
C ARG A 254 -20.85 3.43 41.34
N ALA A 255 -20.10 2.41 40.89
CA ALA A 255 -20.22 1.03 41.34
C ALA A 255 -19.10 0.60 42.30
N LEU A 256 -18.23 1.53 42.72
CA LEU A 256 -17.19 1.40 43.74
C LEU A 256 -17.49 2.37 44.89
#